data_AF-A0A670KH04-F1
#
_entry.id   AF-A0A670KH04-F1
#
_cell.length_a   1.000
_cell.length_b   1.000
_cell.length_c   1.000
_cell.angle_alpha   90.00
_cell.angle_beta   90.00
_cell.angle_gamma   90.00
#
_symmetry.space_group_name_H-M   'P 1'
#
loop_
_entity.id
_entity.type
_entity.pdbx_description
1 polymer ?
#
loop_
_entity_poly.entity_id
_entity_poly.type
_entity_poly.pdbx_seq_one_letter_code
_entity_poly.pdbx_strand_id
1 'polypeptide(L)' 'LAAAMTLAKQVYRVLLRRSATFALTVVVGALLFERAFDQSADSIFEQVNKEVSRLPNKRNKDPYFILQG' A
#
# COMPACT_ATOMS: atom_id res chain seq x y z
N LEU A 1 5.38 13.23 24.29
CA LEU A 1 6.78 13.41 23.82
C LEU A 1 7.73 12.32 24.34
N ALA A 2 7.83 12.08 25.66
CA ALA A 2 8.69 11.02 26.22
C ALA A 2 8.38 9.61 25.68
N ALA A 3 7.10 9.24 25.56
CA ALA A 3 6.67 7.94 25.03
C ALA A 3 7.02 7.72 23.54
N ALA A 4 6.98 8.78 22.72
CA ALA A 4 7.39 8.71 21.32
C ALA A 4 8.92 8.56 21.19
N MET A 5 9.66 9.24 22.07
CA MET A 5 11.12 9.13 22.16
C MET A 5 11.55 7.71 22.57
N THR A 6 10.85 7.08 23.53
CA THR A 6 11.14 5.70 23.94
C THR A 6 10.78 4.68 22.87
N LEU A 7 9.65 4.84 22.19
CA LEU A 7 9.25 3.96 21.09
C LEU A 7 10.24 4.02 19.92
N ALA A 8 10.62 5.23 19.48
CA ALA A 8 11.61 5.41 18.42
C ALA A 8 12.96 4.76 18.76
N LYS A 9 13.39 4.87 20.02
CA LYS A 9 14.65 4.26 20.49
C LYS A 9 14.59 2.73 20.51
N GLN A 10 13.42 2.15 20.81
CA GLN A 10 13.19 0.71 20.75
C GLN A 10 13.18 0.21 19.31
N VAL A 11 12.44 0.88 18.41
CA VAL A 11 12.39 0.55 16.97
C VAL A 11 13.79 0.61 16.36
N TYR A 12 14.56 1.66 16.65
CA TYR A 12 15.93 1.78 16.16
C TYR A 12 16.82 0.61 16.62
N ARG A 13 16.77 0.27 17.91
CA ARG A 13 17.55 -0.84 18.46
C ARG A 13 17.21 -2.20 17.84
N VAL A 14 15.94 -2.46 17.58
CA VAL A 14 15.43 -3.77 17.17
C VAL A 14 15.51 -3.95 15.65
N LEU A 15 15.08 -2.94 14.89
CA LEU A 15 14.93 -3.04 13.45
C LEU A 15 16.10 -2.40 12.68
N LEU A 16 16.57 -1.23 13.12
CA LEU A 16 17.43 -0.36 12.30
C LEU A 16 18.93 -0.42 12.67
N ARG A 17 19.29 -1.01 13.81
CA ARG A 17 20.69 -1.02 14.31
C ARG A 17 21.58 -2.06 13.64
N ARG A 18 21.03 -3.18 13.14
CA ARG A 18 21.80 -4.20 12.40
C ARG A 18 21.43 -4.16 10.92
N SER A 19 22.43 -4.16 10.05
CA SER A 19 22.23 -4.02 8.59
C SER A 19 21.33 -5.11 7.99
N ALA A 20 21.41 -6.35 8.51
CA ALA A 20 20.56 -7.45 8.07
C ALA A 20 19.08 -7.30 8.47
N THR A 21 18.79 -6.89 9.71
CA THR A 21 17.41 -6.64 10.16
C THR A 21 16.84 -5.37 9.50
N PHE A 22 17.71 -4.40 9.23
CA PHE A 22 17.35 -3.19 8.49
C PHE A 22 16.88 -3.54 7.08
N ALA A 23 17.67 -4.30 6.32
CA ALA A 23 17.30 -4.76 4.99
C ALA A 23 15.99 -5.56 4.99
N LEU A 24 15.84 -6.49 5.94
CA LEU A 24 14.60 -7.25 6.11
C LEU A 24 13.39 -6.33 6.36
N THR A 25 13.56 -5.34 7.23
CA THR A 25 12.49 -4.35 7.54
C THR A 25 12.12 -3.54 6.31
N VAL A 26 13.09 -3.13 5.50
CA VAL A 26 12.85 -2.39 4.25
C VAL A 26 12.10 -3.25 3.23
N VAL A 27 12.51 -4.51 3.03
CA VAL A 27 11.86 -5.43 2.10
C VAL A 27 10.41 -5.70 2.52
N VAL A 28 10.19 -6.06 3.79
CA VAL A 28 8.85 -6.30 4.33
C VAL A 28 8.00 -5.03 4.22
N GLY A 29 8.57 -3.87 4.56
CA GLY A 29 7.91 -2.57 4.43
C GLY A 29 7.50 -2.28 2.99
N ALA A 30 8.37 -2.55 2.01
CA ALA A 30 8.08 -2.34 0.59
C ALA A 30 6.94 -3.25 0.09
N LEU A 31 6.94 -4.53 0.46
CA LEU A 31 5.89 -5.47 0.06
C LEU A 31 4.52 -5.11 0.66
N LEU A 32 4.50 -4.65 1.93
CA LEU A 32 3.27 -4.16 2.55
C LEU A 32 2.82 -2.85 1.93
N PHE A 33 3.77 -1.95 1.62
CA PHE A 33 3.49 -0.67 1.00
C PHE A 33 2.91 -0.85 -0.40
N GLU A 34 3.44 -1.74 -1.24
CA GLU A 34 2.88 -2.05 -2.57
C GLU A 34 1.37 -2.33 -2.49
N ARG A 35 0.95 -3.23 -1.59
CA ARG A 35 -0.47 -3.61 -1.47
C ARG A 35 -1.35 -2.51 -0.90
N ALA A 36 -0.87 -1.83 0.14
CA ALA A 36 -1.64 -0.75 0.75
C ALA A 36 -1.74 0.47 -0.19
N PHE A 37 -0.66 0.75 -0.93
CA PHE A 37 -0.58 1.91 -1.79
C PHE A 37 -1.42 1.76 -3.04
N ASP A 38 -1.41 0.58 -3.69
CA ASP A 38 -2.26 0.32 -4.87
C ASP A 38 -3.74 0.60 -4.57
N GLN A 39 -4.27 0.02 -3.49
CA GLN A 39 -5.67 0.22 -3.11
C GLN A 39 -5.96 1.67 -2.66
N SER A 40 -5.00 2.32 -1.98
CA SER A 40 -5.16 3.70 -1.54
C SER A 40 -5.15 4.68 -2.72
N ALA A 41 -4.26 4.48 -3.68
CA ALA A 41 -4.08 5.35 -4.83
C ALA A 41 -5.31 5.31 -5.73
N ASP A 42 -5.86 4.12 -5.99
CA ASP A 42 -7.10 3.95 -6.74
C ASP A 42 -8.27 4.66 -6.04
N SER A 43 -8.43 4.45 -4.74
CA SER A 43 -9.52 5.08 -3.97
C SER A 43 -9.42 6.61 -3.93
N ILE A 44 -8.21 7.17 -3.84
CA ILE A 44 -7.98 8.61 -3.83
C ILE A 44 -8.22 9.17 -5.24
N PHE A 45 -7.73 8.48 -6.27
CA PHE A 45 -7.92 8.89 -7.65
C PHE A 45 -9.40 8.93 -8.05
N GLU A 46 -10.17 7.91 -7.68
CA GLU A 46 -11.61 7.87 -7.91
C GLU A 46 -12.38 8.95 -7.16
N GLN A 47 -11.95 9.26 -5.93
CA GLN A 47 -12.55 10.34 -5.14
C GLN A 47 -12.29 11.72 -5.78
N VAL A 48 -11.08 11.94 -6.27
CA VAL A 48 -10.68 13.23 -6.88
C VAL A 48 -11.27 13.40 -8.28
N ASN A 49 -11.31 12.34 -9.10
CA ASN A 49 -11.74 12.39 -10.50
C ASN A 49 -13.12 11.75 -10.74
N LYS A 50 -14.00 11.80 -9.74
CA LYS A 50 -15.29 11.09 -9.68
C LYS A 50 -16.20 11.27 -10.90
N GLU A 51 -16.12 12.43 -11.57
CA GLU A 51 -16.91 12.74 -12.76
C GLU A 51 -16.29 12.22 -14.07
N VAL A 52 -14.96 12.12 -14.17
CA VAL A 52 -14.26 11.56 -15.34
C VAL A 52 -14.30 10.02 -15.32
N SER A 53 -14.28 9.44 -14.12
CA SER A 53 -14.36 7.98 -13.91
C SER A 53 -15.75 7.38 -14.20
N ARG A 54 -16.78 8.21 -14.41
CA ARG A 54 -18.16 7.78 -14.75
C ARG A 54 -18.35 7.42 -16.22
N LEU A 55 -17.36 7.66 -17.08
CA LEU A 55 -17.41 7.17 -18.46
C LEU A 55 -17.22 5.65 -18.48
N PRO A 56 -17.96 4.91 -19.34
CA PRO A 56 -17.80 3.47 -19.47
C PRO A 56 -16.33 3.15 -19.75
N ASN A 57 -15.76 2.38 -18.83
CA ASN A 57 -14.34 2.12 -18.73
C ASN A 57 -13.82 1.40 -20.00
N LYS A 58 -12.90 2.03 -20.75
CA LYS A 58 -12.14 1.39 -21.85
C LYS A 58 -11.18 0.30 -21.37
N ARG A 59 -11.06 0.10 -20.05
CA ARG A 59 -10.28 -0.92 -19.37
C ARG A 59 -11.20 -1.96 -18.71
N ASN A 60 -12.29 -2.34 -19.36
CA ASN A 60 -12.91 -3.64 -19.11
C ASN A 60 -11.86 -4.71 -19.48
N LYS A 61 -11.30 -5.39 -18.47
CA LYS A 61 -10.45 -6.57 -18.61
C LYS A 61 -11.16 -7.80 -18.04
N ASP A 62 -12.47 -7.88 -18.22
CA ASP A 62 -13.28 -8.97 -17.69
C ASP A 62 -13.68 -9.92 -18.83
N PRO A 63 -12.85 -10.91 -19.21
CA PRO A 63 -13.27 -11.90 -20.21
C PRO A 63 -14.00 -13.11 -19.62
N TYR A 64 -14.37 -13.13 -18.34
CA TYR A 64 -15.01 -14.31 -17.72
C TYR A 64 -16.20 -13.96 -16.80
N PHE A 65 -17.26 -13.40 -17.38
CA PHE A 65 -18.56 -13.34 -16.71
C PHE A 65 -19.74 -13.80 -17.58
N ILE A 66 -19.48 -14.54 -18.65
CA ILE A 66 -20.51 -15.05 -19.55
C ILE A 66 -20.41 -16.57 -19.72
N LEU A 67 -20.32 -17.35 -18.63
CA LEU A 67 -20.56 -18.81 -18.62
C LEU A 67 -21.03 -19.29 -17.23
N GLN A 68 -22.08 -18.66 -16.69
CA GLN A 68 -22.97 -19.32 -15.73
C GLN A 68 -24.41 -19.09 -16.18
N GLY A 69 -24.86 -20.02 -17.02
CA GLY A 69 -26.24 -20.28 -17.40
C GLY A 69 -26.38 -21.78 -17.60
#